data_AF-A0A7Z7W0V0-F1
#
_entry.id   AF-A0A7Z7W0V0-F1
#
_cell.length_a   1.000
_cell.length_b   1.000
_cell.length_c   1.000
_cell.angle_alpha   90.00
_cell.angle_beta   90.00
_cell.angle_gamma   90.00
#
_symmetry.space_group_name_H-M   'P 1'
#
loop_
_entity.id
_entity.type
_entity.pdbx_description
1 polymer ?
#
loop_
_entity_poly.entity_id
_entity_poly.type
_entity_poly.pdbx_seq_one_letter_code
_entity_poly.pdbx_strand_id
1 'polypeptide(L)'
;MCISLLIVIIFVTSCGGGNKITGDSKETQIKKSFAKTLDMYPIKNLEDLYDKEGYRDGEFEKGDKGMWTIYTDFAKSNKSDELDDEGMVFKSG
;
A
#
# COMPACT_ATOMS: atom_id res chain seq x y z
N MET A 1 -24.81 45.53 -11.17
CA MET A 1 -24.07 44.88 -10.06
C MET A 1 -24.83 43.71 -9.41
N CYS A 2 -25.75 43.02 -10.11
CA CYS A 2 -26.52 41.91 -9.51
C CYS A 2 -26.33 40.59 -10.24
N ILE A 3 -26.21 40.59 -11.57
CA ILE A 3 -26.06 39.36 -12.37
C ILE A 3 -24.65 38.75 -12.19
N SER A 4 -23.62 39.58 -12.15
CA SER A 4 -22.23 39.15 -11.94
C SER A 4 -22.04 38.47 -10.57
N LEU A 5 -22.76 38.95 -9.54
CA LEU A 5 -22.70 38.40 -8.19
C LEU A 5 -23.42 37.04 -8.09
N LEU A 6 -24.54 36.87 -8.81
CA LEU A 6 -25.27 35.60 -8.88
C LEU A 6 -24.44 34.50 -9.56
N ILE A 7 -23.66 34.84 -10.59
CA ILE A 7 -22.78 33.87 -11.27
C ILE A 7 -21.67 33.38 -10.31
N VAL A 8 -21.09 34.27 -9.51
CA VAL A 8 -20.05 33.90 -8.52
C VAL A 8 -20.61 32.96 -7.45
N ILE A 9 -21.85 33.17 -6.99
CA ILE A 9 -22.51 32.29 -5.99
C ILE A 9 -22.70 30.88 -6.56
N ILE A 10 -23.05 30.73 -7.85
CA ILE A 10 -23.20 29.42 -8.51
C ILE A 10 -21.84 28.70 -8.62
N PHE A 11 -20.75 29.42 -8.87
CA PHE A 11 -19.41 28.81 -8.89
C PHE A 11 -18.93 28.38 -7.48
N VAL A 12 -19.29 29.11 -6.43
CA VAL A 12 -18.92 28.76 -5.04
C VAL A 12 -19.71 27.56 -4.52
N THR A 13 -20.97 27.37 -4.93
CA THR A 13 -21.77 26.18 -4.55
C THR A 13 -21.47 24.93 -5.38
N SER A 14 -20.84 25.09 -6.55
CA SER A 14 -20.36 23.98 -7.38
C SER A 14 -19.05 23.35 -6.86
N CYS A 15 -18.27 24.07 -6.05
CA CYS A 15 -17.08 23.54 -5.37
C CYS A 15 -17.44 22.91 -4.00
N GLY A 16 -18.48 22.11 -3.97
CA GLY A 16 -18.96 21.44 -2.74
C GLY A 16 -19.77 20.17 -2.99
N GLY A 17 -19.86 19.72 -4.24
CA GLY A 17 -20.58 18.52 -4.63
C GLY A 17 -19.66 17.31 -4.68
N GLY A 18 -19.78 16.43 -3.68
CA GLY A 18 -19.55 14.99 -3.90
C GLY A 18 -18.13 14.47 -3.73
N ASN A 19 -17.49 14.72 -2.58
CA ASN A 19 -16.79 13.64 -1.88
C ASN A 19 -16.46 14.07 -0.45
N LYS A 20 -17.44 13.96 0.46
CA LYS A 20 -17.09 13.50 1.80
C LYS A 20 -16.57 12.08 1.60
N ILE A 21 -15.28 11.95 1.29
CA ILE A 21 -14.53 10.76 1.62
C ILE A 21 -14.53 10.75 3.14
N THR A 22 -15.61 10.25 3.72
CA THR A 22 -15.71 9.96 5.14
C THR A 22 -14.50 9.10 5.49
N GLY A 23 -13.84 9.37 6.62
CA GLY A 23 -12.65 8.62 7.04
C GLY A 23 -12.83 7.10 6.92
N ASP A 24 -14.06 6.63 7.14
CA ASP A 24 -14.52 5.24 6.99
C ASP A 24 -14.19 4.61 5.62
N SER A 25 -14.27 5.35 4.51
CA SER A 25 -13.99 4.84 3.17
C SER A 25 -12.50 4.57 2.95
N LYS A 26 -11.62 5.44 3.46
CA LYS A 26 -10.17 5.22 3.38
C LYS A 26 -9.74 4.13 4.34
N GLU A 27 -10.28 4.10 5.56
CA GLU A 27 -10.00 3.03 6.53
C GLU A 27 -10.36 1.65 5.98
N THR A 28 -11.53 1.53 5.36
CA THR A 28 -11.98 0.28 4.72
C THR A 28 -11.05 -0.16 3.59
N GLN A 29 -10.60 0.78 2.75
CA GLN A 29 -9.63 0.51 1.68
C GLN A 29 -8.28 0.05 2.24
N ILE A 30 -7.78 0.70 3.30
CA ILE A 30 -6.53 0.36 3.98
C ILE A 30 -6.62 -1.06 4.58
N LYS A 31 -7.71 -1.38 5.30
CA LYS A 31 -7.91 -2.72 5.85
C LYS A 31 -7.93 -3.79 4.76
N LYS A 32 -8.58 -3.50 3.63
CA LYS A 32 -8.64 -4.42 2.48
C LYS A 32 -7.26 -4.63 1.83
N SER A 33 -6.41 -3.60 1.74
CA SER A 33 -5.06 -3.77 1.17
C SER A 33 -4.14 -4.58 2.09
N PHE A 34 -4.21 -4.35 3.41
CA PHE A 34 -3.47 -5.17 4.37
C PHE A 34 -3.94 -6.63 4.38
N ALA A 35 -5.25 -6.88 4.35
CA ALA A 35 -5.80 -8.23 4.32
C ALA A 35 -5.28 -9.05 3.13
N LYS A 36 -5.17 -8.45 1.92
CA LYS A 36 -4.58 -9.11 0.75
C LYS A 36 -3.14 -9.58 0.98
N THR A 37 -2.35 -8.80 1.70
CA THR A 37 -0.95 -9.12 2.01
C THR A 37 -0.88 -10.21 3.08
N LEU A 38 -1.74 -10.11 4.10
CA LEU A 38 -1.76 -11.05 5.23
C LEU A 38 -2.33 -12.42 4.86
N ASP A 39 -3.24 -12.50 3.89
CA ASP A 39 -3.84 -13.75 3.39
C ASP A 39 -2.80 -14.69 2.73
N MET A 40 -1.62 -14.18 2.38
CA MET A 40 -0.52 -15.00 1.88
C MET A 40 0.15 -15.85 2.97
N TYR A 41 0.02 -15.48 4.24
CA TYR A 41 0.68 -16.20 5.33
C TYR A 41 -0.16 -17.39 5.83
N PRO A 42 0.49 -18.49 6.24
CA PRO A 42 1.93 -18.73 6.17
C PRO A 42 2.38 -19.25 4.80
N ILE A 43 3.52 -18.75 4.31
CA ILE A 43 4.25 -19.36 3.19
C ILE A 43 5.29 -20.31 3.79
N LYS A 44 4.99 -21.61 3.77
CA LYS A 44 5.84 -22.62 4.44
C LYS A 44 7.07 -22.98 3.61
N ASN A 45 6.92 -23.05 2.28
CA ASN A 45 8.01 -23.34 1.37
C ASN A 45 8.29 -22.13 0.50
N LEU A 46 9.54 -21.66 0.45
CA LEU A 46 9.90 -20.50 -0.37
C LEU A 46 9.80 -20.80 -1.87
N GLU A 47 9.86 -22.06 -2.29
CA GLU A 47 9.66 -22.49 -3.67
C GLU A 47 8.24 -22.19 -4.18
N ASP A 48 7.24 -22.15 -3.29
CA ASP A 48 5.86 -21.82 -3.63
C ASP A 48 5.73 -20.38 -4.18
N LEU A 49 6.77 -19.53 -4.00
CA LEU A 49 6.80 -18.17 -4.54
C LEU A 49 7.06 -18.13 -6.05
N TYR A 50 7.71 -19.15 -6.64
CA TYR A 50 7.94 -19.19 -8.09
C TYR A 50 6.64 -19.25 -8.90
N ASP A 51 5.60 -19.85 -8.32
CA ASP A 51 4.29 -20.00 -8.94
C ASP A 51 3.31 -18.87 -8.57
N LYS A 52 3.72 -17.93 -7.70
CA LYS A 52 2.87 -16.82 -7.26
C LYS A 52 3.16 -15.56 -8.04
N GLU A 53 2.11 -15.03 -8.68
CA GLU A 53 2.15 -13.71 -9.31
C GLU A 53 1.68 -12.63 -8.34
N GLY A 54 2.48 -11.57 -8.19
CA GLY A 54 2.17 -10.41 -7.37
C GLY A 54 1.37 -9.33 -8.12
N TYR A 55 1.21 -8.17 -7.48
CA TYR A 55 0.70 -6.98 -8.15
C TYR A 55 1.70 -6.51 -9.22
N ARG A 56 1.18 -6.07 -10.38
CA ARG A 56 1.98 -5.58 -11.51
C ARG A 56 1.49 -4.21 -11.93
N ASP A 57 2.42 -3.29 -12.13
CA ASP A 57 2.17 -1.95 -12.65
C ASP A 57 2.95 -1.71 -13.96
N GLY A 58 3.04 -0.45 -14.38
CA GLY A 58 3.68 -0.05 -15.62
C GLY A 58 5.21 -0.20 -15.63
N GLU A 59 5.83 -0.49 -14.48
CA GLU A 59 7.29 -0.63 -14.37
C GLU A 59 7.78 -2.03 -14.78
N PHE A 60 6.86 -2.99 -14.99
CA PHE A 60 7.22 -4.34 -15.40
C PHE A 60 7.32 -4.47 -16.92
N GLU A 61 8.44 -5.02 -17.40
CA GLU A 61 8.63 -5.34 -18.80
C GLU A 61 7.76 -6.52 -19.27
N LYS A 62 7.51 -6.59 -20.58
CA LYS A 62 6.77 -7.71 -21.17
C LYS A 62 7.58 -9.00 -21.03
N GLY A 63 7.04 -9.96 -20.29
CA GLY A 63 7.68 -11.26 -20.05
C GLY A 63 8.48 -11.33 -18.76
N ASP A 64 8.67 -10.20 -18.06
CA ASP A 64 9.19 -10.19 -16.70
C ASP A 64 8.20 -10.86 -15.76
N LYS A 65 8.59 -11.92 -15.04
CA LYS A 65 7.73 -12.60 -14.07
C LYS A 65 7.74 -11.94 -12.69
N GLY A 66 8.59 -10.93 -12.50
CA GLY A 66 8.80 -10.26 -11.23
C GLY A 66 9.73 -11.04 -10.30
N MET A 67 10.11 -10.38 -9.21
CA MET A 67 10.99 -10.94 -8.19
C MET A 67 10.36 -10.73 -6.82
N TRP A 68 10.16 -11.83 -6.09
CA TRP A 68 9.81 -11.79 -4.68
C TRP A 68 11.03 -11.39 -3.85
N THR A 69 10.89 -10.34 -3.05
CA THR A 69 11.85 -9.98 -2.01
C THR A 69 11.23 -10.26 -0.65
N ILE A 70 11.89 -11.12 0.14
CA ILE A 70 11.48 -11.43 1.51
C ILE A 70 12.51 -10.80 2.44
N TYR A 71 12.01 -10.06 3.41
CA TYR A 71 12.80 -9.40 4.43
C TYR A 71 12.28 -9.84 5.79
N THR A 72 13.21 -10.29 6.64
CA THR A 72 12.95 -10.57 8.06
C THR A 72 14.00 -9.84 8.88
N ASP A 73 13.57 -9.34 10.03
CA ASP A 73 14.32 -8.43 10.89
C ASP A 73 13.83 -8.62 12.32
N PHE A 74 14.77 -8.58 13.25
CA PHE A 74 14.51 -8.68 14.66
C PHE A 74 15.41 -7.70 15.39
N ALA A 75 14.88 -6.50 15.63
CA ALA A 75 15.53 -5.48 16.42
C ALA A 75 15.29 -5.69 17.94
N LYS A 76 16.37 -5.67 18.73
CA LYS A 76 16.39 -5.85 20.18
C LYS A 76 17.30 -4.82 20.84
N SER A 77 16.88 -4.27 21.97
CA SER A 77 17.71 -3.40 22.80
C SER A 77 17.81 -3.95 24.22
N ASN A 78 19.04 -4.26 24.68
CA ASN A 78 19.32 -4.80 26.02
C ASN A 78 20.05 -3.82 26.93
N LYS A 79 20.60 -2.73 26.37
CA LYS A 79 21.32 -1.67 27.08
C LYS A 79 20.85 -0.32 26.54
N SER A 80 21.00 0.74 27.35
CA SER A 80 20.78 2.11 26.87
C SER A 80 21.69 2.37 25.67
N ASP A 81 21.14 3.03 24.65
CA ASP A 81 21.86 3.50 23.47
C ASP A 81 22.45 2.40 22.56
N GLU A 82 22.00 1.15 22.72
CA GLU A 82 22.38 0.00 21.89
C GLU A 82 21.13 -0.65 21.27
N LEU A 83 21.16 -0.85 19.94
CA LEU A 83 20.15 -1.57 19.18
C LEU A 83 20.85 -2.66 18.37
N ASP A 84 20.58 -3.91 18.72
CA ASP A 84 21.01 -5.09 17.98
C ASP A 84 19.92 -5.45 16.97
N ASP A 85 20.30 -5.83 15.76
CA ASP A 85 19.37 -6.30 14.73
C ASP A 85 19.93 -7.54 14.04
N GLU A 86 19.07 -8.53 13.86
CA GLU A 86 19.35 -9.79 13.16
C GLU A 86 18.27 -10.04 12.11
N GLY A 87 18.68 -10.31 10.87
CA GLY A 87 17.74 -10.46 9.77
C GLY A 87 18.28 -11.22 8.58
N MET A 88 17.39 -11.47 7.62
CA MET A 88 17.69 -12.12 6.34
C MET A 88 16.97 -11.42 5.20
N VAL A 89 17.69 -11.27 4.09
CA VAL A 89 17.13 -10.85 2.79
C VAL A 89 17.19 -12.04 1.84
N PHE A 90 16.07 -12.36 1.22
CA PHE A 90 15.98 -13.36 0.16
C PHE A 90 15.32 -12.75 -1.08
N LYS A 91 15.85 -13.10 -2.25
CA LYS A 91 15.34 -12.64 -3.55
C LYS A 91 15.14 -13.85 -4.46
N SER A 92 13.94 -13.96 -5.04
CA SER A 92 13.54 -15.06 -5.90
C SER A 92 12.76 -14.53 -7.11
N GLY A 93 13.25 -14.77 -8.31
CA GLY A 93 12.63 -14.33 -9.57
C GLY A 93 12.96 -15.27 -10.71
#